data_AF-A0A5C7JY75-F1
#
_entry.id   AF-A0A5C7JY75-F1
#
_cell.length_a   1.000
_cell.length_b   1.000
_cell.length_c   1.000
_cell.angle_alpha   90.00
_cell.angle_beta   90.00
_cell.angle_gamma   90.00
#
_symmetry.space_group_name_H-M   'P 1'
#
loop_
_entity.id
_entity.type
_entity.pdbx_description
1 polymer ?
#
loop_
_entity_poly.entity_id
_entity_poly.type
_entity_poly.pdbx_seq_one_letter_code
_entity_poly.pdbx_strand_id
1 'polypeptide(L)'
;MSRNNGLIPISANFETRIAAPLDARLVSNTINDLTNESYWLSGDSNTYLYNGIAVAVWNDGDNNGVYILTDESNYQDINSWLKIGSPEYGSGLTFSDNTLSISLTQSSGLTFSTSGELVANVDNNTIGVSNGELKVLGNSVYQYITASTTTGNYQSTGITIGHTPLNHSSVKVFINGQIILLGDKTADCYFSSDGGVTAKSYSEITSGDELYFNGQIVGWDLSEQTDRIILIYEADV
;
A
#
# COMPACT_ATOMS: atom_id res chain seq x y z
N MET A 1 -16.36 -48.59 10.19
CA MET A 1 -16.89 -49.27 11.38
C MET A 1 -17.99 -48.37 11.93
N SER A 2 -19.25 -48.83 11.87
CA SER A 2 -20.43 -48.04 12.26
C SER A 2 -20.39 -47.77 13.77
N ARG A 3 -20.76 -46.56 14.22
CA ARG A 3 -20.89 -46.27 15.65
C ARG A 3 -21.95 -47.20 16.26
N ASN A 4 -21.62 -47.87 17.36
CA ASN A 4 -22.61 -48.53 18.19
C ASN A 4 -23.52 -47.45 18.80
N ASN A 5 -24.83 -47.67 18.76
CA ASN A 5 -25.79 -46.73 19.35
C ASN A 5 -25.51 -46.57 20.85
N GLY A 6 -25.60 -45.33 21.35
CA GLY A 6 -25.38 -45.01 22.76
C GLY A 6 -26.37 -45.69 23.69
N LEU A 7 -25.96 -45.88 24.95
CA LEU A 7 -26.67 -46.59 26.02
C LEU A 7 -28.00 -45.96 26.49
N ILE A 8 -28.38 -44.76 26.03
CA ILE A 8 -29.55 -44.03 26.54
C ILE A 8 -30.47 -43.60 25.39
N PRO A 9 -31.69 -44.14 25.27
CA PRO A 9 -32.75 -43.57 24.45
C PRO A 9 -33.38 -42.39 25.20
N ILE A 10 -33.12 -41.16 24.78
CA ILE A 10 -33.75 -39.95 25.35
C ILE A 10 -35.07 -39.67 24.65
N SER A 11 -36.17 -39.98 25.34
CA SER A 11 -37.54 -39.64 24.96
C SER A 11 -38.14 -38.65 25.96
N ALA A 12 -37.57 -37.44 26.08
CA ALA A 12 -38.19 -36.31 26.79
C ALA A 12 -37.42 -35.00 26.56
N ASN A 13 -38.05 -34.10 25.81
CA ASN A 13 -38.05 -32.64 25.96
C ASN A 13 -36.73 -31.85 25.82
N PHE A 14 -36.46 -31.42 24.59
CA PHE A 14 -35.63 -30.23 24.29
C PHE A 14 -36.43 -28.92 24.46
N GLU A 15 -37.25 -28.80 25.50
CA GLU A 15 -38.11 -27.62 25.73
C GLU A 15 -37.41 -26.60 26.64
N THR A 16 -37.31 -25.35 26.18
CA THR A 16 -36.54 -24.24 26.76
C THR A 16 -37.16 -23.58 28.01
N ARG A 17 -38.28 -24.07 28.54
CA ARG A 17 -39.03 -23.34 29.58
C ARG A 17 -38.71 -23.68 31.04
N ILE A 18 -38.01 -24.78 31.34
CA ILE A 18 -37.86 -25.24 32.75
C ILE A 18 -36.49 -25.87 33.12
N ALA A 19 -35.51 -26.03 32.21
CA ALA A 19 -34.26 -26.71 32.56
C ALA A 19 -32.99 -26.03 31.99
N ALA A 20 -31.89 -26.15 32.75
CA ALA A 20 -30.54 -25.73 32.39
C ALA A 20 -29.96 -26.55 31.21
N PRO A 21 -28.85 -26.12 30.57
CA PRO A 21 -28.21 -26.86 29.48
C PRO A 21 -27.92 -28.32 29.82
N LEU A 22 -28.13 -29.24 28.86
CA LEU A 22 -27.95 -30.69 29.04
C LEU A 22 -26.53 -31.09 29.48
N ASP A 23 -25.55 -30.23 29.18
CA ASP A 23 -24.25 -30.25 29.85
C ASP A 23 -23.93 -28.83 30.33
N ALA A 24 -24.00 -28.62 31.65
CA ALA A 24 -23.69 -27.35 32.28
C ALA A 24 -22.24 -26.89 32.03
N ARG A 25 -21.35 -27.78 31.56
CA ARG A 25 -19.94 -27.46 31.29
C ARG A 25 -19.71 -26.85 29.90
N LEU A 26 -20.74 -26.80 29.05
CA LEU A 26 -20.69 -26.04 27.77
C LEU A 26 -20.86 -24.54 27.98
N VAL A 27 -21.25 -24.13 29.18
CA VAL A 27 -21.32 -22.73 29.61
C VAL A 27 -20.44 -22.59 30.85
N SER A 28 -19.61 -21.56 30.88
CA SER A 28 -18.69 -21.26 31.97
C SER A 28 -18.91 -19.83 32.44
N ASN A 29 -18.82 -19.58 33.75
CA ASN A 29 -18.95 -18.23 34.27
C ASN A 29 -17.70 -17.41 33.97
N THR A 30 -16.52 -17.97 34.23
CA THR A 30 -15.23 -17.28 34.04
C THR A 30 -14.23 -18.11 33.24
N ILE A 31 -13.22 -17.46 32.67
CA ILE A 31 -12.16 -18.16 31.93
C ILE A 31 -11.39 -19.15 32.82
N ASN A 32 -11.32 -18.88 34.13
CA ASN A 32 -10.65 -19.75 35.10
C ASN A 32 -11.34 -21.12 35.24
N ASP A 33 -12.65 -21.21 34.98
CA ASP A 33 -13.35 -22.50 35.07
C ASP A 33 -12.92 -23.43 33.93
N LEU A 34 -12.39 -22.90 32.81
CA LEU A 34 -11.87 -23.71 31.70
C LEU A 34 -10.63 -24.52 32.10
N THR A 35 -9.79 -23.98 32.98
CA THR A 35 -8.54 -24.61 33.42
C THR A 35 -8.66 -25.30 34.79
N ASN A 36 -9.76 -25.06 35.50
CA ASN A 36 -10.00 -25.64 36.82
C ASN A 36 -10.41 -27.12 36.72
N GLU A 37 -9.54 -28.01 37.20
CA GLU A 37 -9.77 -29.46 37.24
C GLU A 37 -11.11 -29.84 37.89
N SER A 38 -11.50 -29.16 38.98
CA SER A 38 -12.77 -29.45 39.69
C SER A 38 -14.02 -29.23 38.85
N TYR A 39 -13.94 -28.42 37.78
CA TYR A 39 -15.04 -28.18 36.85
C TYR A 39 -15.23 -29.34 35.86
N TRP A 40 -14.15 -30.08 35.60
CA TRP A 40 -14.09 -31.12 34.57
C TRP A 40 -14.12 -32.54 35.13
N LEU A 41 -13.78 -32.70 36.41
CA LEU A 41 -13.88 -33.99 37.10
C LEU A 41 -15.34 -34.44 37.20
N SER A 42 -15.57 -35.67 36.75
CA SER A 42 -16.81 -36.40 37.01
C SER A 42 -16.75 -37.06 38.40
N GLY A 43 -17.88 -37.55 38.90
CA GLY A 43 -18.00 -38.19 40.23
C GLY A 43 -17.16 -39.47 40.40
N ASP A 44 -16.59 -39.99 39.31
CA ASP A 44 -15.65 -41.10 39.25
C ASP A 44 -14.17 -40.66 39.19
N SER A 45 -13.90 -39.36 39.40
CA SER A 45 -12.57 -38.75 39.33
C SER A 45 -11.91 -38.79 37.95
N ASN A 46 -12.67 -39.03 36.88
CA ASN A 46 -12.19 -38.96 35.51
C ASN A 46 -12.60 -37.64 34.83
N THR A 47 -11.78 -37.19 33.87
CA THR A 47 -12.08 -36.05 32.99
C THR A 47 -12.49 -36.57 31.62
N TYR A 48 -13.60 -36.05 31.09
CA TYR A 48 -14.18 -36.46 29.80
C TYR A 48 -14.13 -35.32 28.77
N LEU A 49 -13.01 -34.60 28.74
CA LEU A 49 -12.73 -33.59 27.73
C LEU A 49 -12.31 -34.25 26.41
N TYR A 50 -12.49 -33.50 25.32
CA TYR A 50 -11.99 -33.91 24.01
C TYR A 50 -11.55 -32.70 23.19
N ASN A 51 -10.54 -32.88 22.33
CA ASN A 51 -10.14 -31.85 21.37
C ASN A 51 -11.33 -31.43 20.50
N GLY A 52 -11.63 -30.14 20.50
CA GLY A 52 -12.73 -29.54 19.75
C GLY A 52 -13.99 -29.24 20.57
N ILE A 53 -14.02 -29.53 21.88
CA ILE A 53 -15.15 -29.07 22.72
C ILE A 53 -15.23 -27.54 22.71
N ALA A 54 -16.44 -27.02 22.52
CA ALA A 54 -16.73 -25.59 22.52
C ALA A 54 -17.43 -25.18 23.82
N VAL A 55 -16.88 -24.19 24.52
CA VAL A 55 -17.40 -23.71 25.81
C VAL A 55 -17.60 -22.20 25.73
N ALA A 56 -18.78 -21.73 26.13
CA ALA A 56 -19.09 -20.30 26.18
C ALA A 56 -18.77 -19.72 27.56
N VAL A 57 -17.82 -18.78 27.63
CA VAL A 57 -17.58 -17.94 28.83
C VAL A 57 -18.43 -16.68 28.70
N TRP A 58 -19.25 -16.39 29.71
CA TRP A 58 -20.28 -15.32 29.61
C TRP A 58 -20.24 -14.25 30.70
N ASN A 59 -19.52 -14.46 31.81
CA ASN A 59 -19.53 -13.54 32.96
C ASN A 59 -18.12 -13.11 33.40
N ASP A 60 -17.27 -12.71 32.45
CA ASP A 60 -15.85 -12.39 32.65
C ASP A 60 -15.33 -11.26 31.73
N GLY A 61 -16.18 -10.27 31.40
CA GLY A 61 -15.78 -9.07 30.66
C GLY A 61 -15.18 -9.37 29.29
N ASP A 62 -13.95 -8.88 29.05
CA ASP A 62 -13.22 -9.10 27.77
C ASP A 62 -12.87 -10.57 27.52
N ASN A 63 -12.91 -11.42 28.55
CA ASN A 63 -12.74 -12.87 28.38
C ASN A 63 -14.02 -13.56 27.91
N ASN A 64 -15.15 -12.86 27.81
CA ASN A 64 -16.36 -13.44 27.25
C ASN A 64 -16.14 -13.87 25.79
N GLY A 65 -16.63 -15.05 25.45
CA GLY A 65 -16.45 -15.63 24.12
C GLY A 65 -16.65 -17.14 24.10
N VAL A 66 -16.54 -17.72 22.90
CA VAL A 66 -16.56 -19.17 22.70
C VAL A 66 -15.11 -19.64 22.65
N TYR A 67 -14.77 -20.64 23.45
CA TYR A 67 -13.44 -21.25 23.50
C TYR A 67 -13.50 -22.67 22.97
N ILE A 68 -12.55 -23.04 22.11
CA ILE A 68 -12.39 -24.39 21.58
C ILE A 68 -11.13 -25.00 22.21
N LEU A 69 -11.25 -26.13 22.89
CA LEU A 69 -10.11 -26.87 23.42
C LEU A 69 -9.31 -27.50 22.26
N THR A 70 -8.01 -27.23 22.19
CA THR A 70 -7.10 -27.74 21.15
C THR A 70 -6.22 -28.88 21.64
N ASP A 71 -6.01 -29.00 22.96
CA ASP A 71 -5.24 -30.08 23.60
C ASP A 71 -5.86 -30.53 24.92
N GLU A 72 -6.57 -31.66 24.88
CA GLU A 72 -7.23 -32.32 26.01
C GLU A 72 -6.27 -32.84 27.07
N SER A 73 -5.02 -33.14 26.72
CA SER A 73 -4.03 -33.63 27.67
C SER A 73 -3.49 -32.49 28.56
N ASN A 74 -3.58 -31.25 28.08
CA ASN A 74 -3.09 -30.04 28.73
C ASN A 74 -4.19 -29.00 28.94
N TYR A 75 -5.43 -29.43 29.18
CA TYR A 75 -6.59 -28.52 29.31
C TYR A 75 -6.48 -27.51 30.46
N GLN A 76 -5.60 -27.76 31.44
CA GLN A 76 -5.31 -26.83 32.54
C GLN A 76 -4.44 -25.64 32.11
N ASP A 77 -3.81 -25.70 30.94
CA ASP A 77 -3.16 -24.56 30.30
C ASP A 77 -4.19 -23.79 29.48
N ILE A 78 -4.33 -22.48 29.75
CA ILE A 78 -5.25 -21.63 29.00
C ILE A 78 -4.87 -21.53 27.52
N ASN A 79 -3.60 -21.75 27.16
CA ASN A 79 -3.17 -21.76 25.75
C ASN A 79 -3.72 -22.97 24.97
N SER A 80 -4.19 -24.00 25.66
CA SER A 80 -4.93 -25.11 25.08
C SER A 80 -6.37 -24.73 24.73
N TRP A 81 -6.84 -23.53 25.08
CA TRP A 81 -8.18 -23.02 24.78
C TRP A 81 -8.13 -21.87 23.79
N LEU A 82 -8.52 -22.15 22.54
CA LEU A 82 -8.60 -21.15 21.48
C LEU A 82 -9.89 -20.34 21.59
N LYS A 83 -9.79 -19.04 21.89
CA LYS A 83 -10.92 -18.13 21.82
C LYS A 83 -11.32 -17.87 20.37
N ILE A 84 -12.59 -18.09 20.04
CA ILE A 84 -13.16 -17.88 18.70
C ILE A 84 -13.82 -16.51 18.64
N GLY A 85 -13.55 -15.78 17.56
CA GLY A 85 -14.20 -14.50 17.28
C GLY A 85 -13.63 -13.32 18.08
N SER A 86 -12.55 -13.50 18.84
CA SER A 86 -11.66 -12.37 19.12
C SER A 86 -11.03 -11.94 17.80
N PRO A 87 -10.97 -10.64 17.48
CA PRO A 87 -10.32 -10.21 16.27
C PRO A 87 -8.84 -10.60 16.35
N GLU A 88 -8.46 -11.64 15.62
CA GLU A 88 -7.07 -11.90 15.24
C GLU A 88 -6.68 -10.87 14.19
N TYR A 89 -6.64 -9.61 14.57
CA TYR A 89 -5.74 -8.73 13.88
C TYR A 89 -4.35 -9.33 14.08
N GLY A 90 -3.54 -9.42 13.03
CA GLY A 90 -2.12 -9.64 13.23
C GLY A 90 -1.67 -8.68 14.33
N SER A 91 -1.03 -9.22 15.36
CA SER A 91 -0.61 -8.59 16.62
C SER A 91 -0.15 -7.11 16.54
N GLY A 92 0.23 -6.65 15.35
CA GLY A 92 0.58 -5.27 15.03
C GLY A 92 -0.54 -4.33 14.52
N LEU A 93 -1.80 -4.73 14.34
CA LEU A 93 -2.84 -3.87 13.74
C LEU A 93 -4.09 -3.82 14.64
N THR A 94 -4.71 -2.66 14.80
CA THR A 94 -5.96 -2.51 15.54
C THR A 94 -6.83 -1.46 14.87
N PHE A 95 -8.11 -1.77 14.66
CA PHE A 95 -9.07 -0.82 14.11
C PHE A 95 -10.00 -0.33 15.23
N SER A 96 -10.05 0.98 15.47
CA SER A 96 -11.01 1.60 16.40
C SER A 96 -11.53 2.92 15.82
N ASP A 97 -12.84 3.14 15.81
CA ASP A 97 -13.47 4.40 15.42
C ASP A 97 -12.87 5.02 14.14
N ASN A 98 -12.81 4.22 13.07
CA ASN A 98 -12.22 4.57 11.77
C ASN A 98 -10.71 4.82 11.74
N THR A 99 -10.01 4.58 12.85
CA THR A 99 -8.54 4.70 12.94
C THR A 99 -7.90 3.32 12.87
N LEU A 100 -6.94 3.15 11.97
CA LEU A 100 -6.02 2.02 11.99
C LEU A 100 -4.81 2.39 12.86
N SER A 101 -4.74 1.79 14.04
CA SER A 101 -3.57 1.86 14.92
C SER A 101 -2.62 0.72 14.58
N ILE A 102 -1.32 1.02 14.50
CA ILE A 102 -0.29 0.04 14.18
C ILE A 102 0.66 -0.07 15.38
N SER A 103 0.77 -1.26 15.96
CA SER A 103 1.70 -1.55 17.05
C SER A 103 3.11 -1.77 16.49
N LEU A 104 4.04 -0.97 16.99
CA LEU A 104 5.45 -0.92 16.59
C LEU A 104 6.30 -2.04 17.20
N THR A 105 5.71 -2.81 18.12
CA THR A 105 6.38 -3.84 18.93
C THR A 105 6.00 -5.26 18.53
N GLN A 106 5.09 -5.40 17.56
CA GLN A 106 4.55 -6.67 17.10
C GLN A 106 4.56 -6.70 15.56
N SER A 107 4.62 -7.89 14.96
CA SER A 107 4.62 -8.02 13.49
C SER A 107 3.32 -7.46 12.90
N SER A 108 3.41 -6.29 12.27
CA SER A 108 2.29 -5.57 11.65
C SER A 108 2.26 -5.68 10.11
N GLY A 109 3.24 -6.37 9.51
CA GLY A 109 3.42 -6.41 8.05
C GLY A 109 3.99 -5.13 7.45
N LEU A 110 4.19 -4.07 8.25
CA LEU A 110 4.88 -2.83 7.89
C LEU A 110 6.23 -2.77 8.62
N THR A 111 7.28 -2.32 7.92
CA THR A 111 8.64 -2.24 8.51
C THR A 111 8.83 -0.89 9.19
N PHE A 112 9.17 -0.90 10.48
CA PHE A 112 9.50 0.29 11.25
C PHE A 112 11.02 0.48 11.34
N SER A 113 11.47 1.73 11.52
CA SER A 113 12.85 1.99 11.91
C SER A 113 13.15 1.38 13.27
N THR A 114 14.44 1.31 13.63
CA THR A 114 14.89 0.95 14.98
C THR A 114 14.39 1.90 16.08
N SER A 115 13.84 3.07 15.71
CA SER A 115 13.22 4.04 16.63
C SER A 115 11.70 3.89 16.76
N GLY A 116 11.06 2.95 16.06
CA GLY A 116 9.60 2.80 16.09
C GLY A 116 8.87 3.85 15.26
N GLU A 117 9.49 4.38 14.21
CA GLU A 117 8.84 5.31 13.29
C GLU A 117 8.39 4.56 12.04
N LEU A 118 7.22 4.93 11.50
CA LEU A 118 6.78 4.47 10.19
C LEU A 118 7.73 5.08 9.14
N VAL A 119 8.56 4.23 8.53
CA VAL A 119 9.51 4.68 7.51
C VAL A 119 8.89 4.50 6.13
N ALA A 120 8.57 5.61 5.48
CA ALA A 120 8.41 5.62 4.03
C ALA A 120 9.81 5.70 3.41
N ASN A 121 10.25 4.64 2.75
CA ASN A 121 11.47 4.71 1.94
C ASN A 121 11.15 5.48 0.65
N VAL A 122 11.79 6.63 0.47
CA VAL A 122 11.60 7.52 -0.68
C VAL A 122 12.91 7.65 -1.45
N ASP A 123 12.83 7.81 -2.77
CA ASP A 123 14.01 7.98 -3.62
C ASP A 123 14.52 9.42 -3.66
N ASN A 124 13.72 10.38 -3.15
CA ASN A 124 13.95 11.83 -3.26
C ASN A 124 14.16 12.29 -4.72
N ASN A 125 13.59 11.56 -5.68
CA ASN A 125 13.64 11.88 -7.11
C ASN A 125 12.23 11.89 -7.74
N THR A 126 11.42 10.88 -7.47
CA THR A 126 10.00 10.83 -7.90
C THR A 126 9.06 11.15 -6.75
N ILE A 127 9.43 10.74 -5.53
CA ILE A 127 8.67 10.96 -4.31
C ILE A 127 9.66 11.36 -3.21
N GLY A 128 9.27 12.31 -2.37
CA GLY A 128 10.08 12.79 -1.27
C GLY A 128 9.23 13.24 -0.09
N VAL A 129 9.90 13.65 0.98
CA VAL A 129 9.25 14.24 2.16
C VAL A 129 9.55 15.72 2.21
N SER A 130 8.52 16.55 2.36
CA SER A 130 8.64 18.01 2.43
C SER A 130 7.68 18.53 3.48
N ASN A 131 8.20 19.27 4.47
CA ASN A 131 7.41 19.76 5.61
C ASN A 131 6.65 18.64 6.35
N GLY A 132 7.20 17.43 6.39
CA GLY A 132 6.58 16.27 7.07
C GLY A 132 5.52 15.54 6.26
N GLU A 133 5.23 15.95 5.02
CA GLU A 133 4.29 15.27 4.13
C GLU A 133 5.04 14.51 3.02
N LEU A 134 4.53 13.32 2.69
CA LEU A 134 4.95 12.58 1.50
C LEU A 134 4.38 13.30 0.27
N LYS A 135 5.24 13.69 -0.67
CA LYS A 135 4.83 14.38 -1.90
C LYS A 135 5.49 13.76 -3.13
N VAL A 136 4.81 13.87 -4.27
CA VAL A 136 5.45 13.70 -5.57
C VAL A 136 6.39 14.88 -5.80
N LEU A 137 7.60 14.60 -6.29
CA LEU A 137 8.60 15.60 -6.63
C LEU A 137 8.49 15.98 -8.11
N GLY A 138 8.90 17.21 -8.43
CA GLY A 138 8.72 17.81 -9.75
C GLY A 138 7.54 18.77 -9.84
N ASN A 139 7.80 19.93 -10.44
CA ASN A 139 6.77 20.90 -10.81
C ASN A 139 6.68 20.97 -12.34
N SER A 140 5.46 21.11 -12.86
CA SER A 140 5.26 21.41 -14.27
C SER A 140 5.81 22.79 -14.63
N VAL A 141 6.75 22.82 -15.56
CA VAL A 141 7.32 24.03 -16.13
C VAL A 141 6.67 24.29 -17.48
N TYR A 142 6.24 25.54 -17.68
CA TYR A 142 5.72 26.05 -18.96
C TYR A 142 6.58 27.22 -19.41
N GLN A 143 7.37 27.02 -20.45
CA GLN A 143 8.28 28.04 -20.96
C GLN A 143 7.78 28.55 -22.31
N TYR A 144 7.45 29.84 -22.37
CA TYR A 144 6.89 30.51 -23.56
C TYR A 144 7.95 31.40 -24.21
N ILE A 145 8.34 31.11 -25.45
CA ILE A 145 9.42 31.82 -26.14
C ILE A 145 9.11 31.99 -27.63
N THR A 146 9.61 33.07 -28.23
CA THR A 146 9.65 33.28 -29.68
C THR A 146 10.96 32.74 -30.24
N ALA A 147 10.88 31.94 -31.30
CA ALA A 147 12.07 31.40 -31.97
C ALA A 147 12.76 32.45 -32.84
N SER A 148 14.04 32.27 -33.14
CA SER A 148 14.70 32.93 -34.26
C SER A 148 14.24 32.35 -35.60
N THR A 149 14.43 33.11 -36.68
CA THR A 149 14.10 32.64 -38.04
C THR A 149 15.03 31.49 -38.42
N THR A 150 14.48 30.38 -38.94
CA THR A 150 15.28 29.26 -39.44
C THR A 150 15.29 29.21 -40.96
N THR A 151 16.28 28.54 -41.54
CA THR A 151 16.28 28.18 -42.97
C THR A 151 16.90 26.81 -43.17
N GLY A 152 16.06 25.80 -43.38
CA GLY A 152 16.47 24.43 -43.64
C GLY A 152 16.67 23.59 -42.37
N ASN A 153 17.44 22.50 -42.48
CA ASN A 153 17.68 21.59 -41.35
C ASN A 153 18.77 22.08 -40.38
N TYR A 154 18.73 21.55 -39.15
CA TYR A 154 19.74 21.75 -38.10
C TYR A 154 19.93 23.21 -37.71
N GLN A 155 18.87 24.01 -37.77
CA GLN A 155 18.95 25.43 -37.49
C GLN A 155 18.71 25.68 -36.00
N SER A 156 19.57 26.52 -35.42
CA SER A 156 19.37 27.01 -34.05
C SER A 156 18.09 27.85 -33.99
N THR A 157 17.32 27.66 -32.93
CA THR A 157 16.10 28.44 -32.69
C THR A 157 16.32 29.60 -31.72
N GLY A 158 17.50 29.72 -31.10
CA GLY A 158 17.78 30.67 -30.02
C GLY A 158 17.13 30.31 -28.69
N ILE A 159 16.37 29.21 -28.62
CA ILE A 159 15.58 28.81 -27.45
C ILE A 159 16.35 27.80 -26.62
N THR A 160 16.66 28.17 -25.37
CA THR A 160 17.27 27.27 -24.39
C THR A 160 16.24 26.77 -23.38
N ILE A 161 16.40 25.53 -22.93
CA ILE A 161 15.58 24.97 -21.85
C ILE A 161 15.99 25.58 -20.50
N GLY A 162 15.02 26.11 -19.75
CA GLY A 162 15.28 26.88 -18.53
C GLY A 162 15.75 26.04 -17.34
N HIS A 163 15.18 24.84 -17.16
CA HIS A 163 15.55 23.92 -16.08
C HIS A 163 15.82 22.53 -16.63
N THR A 164 16.67 21.75 -15.94
CA THR A 164 16.91 20.35 -16.27
C THR A 164 15.64 19.54 -16.02
N PRO A 165 15.07 18.86 -17.03
CA PRO A 165 13.93 17.99 -16.85
C PRO A 165 14.26 16.82 -15.91
N LEU A 166 13.26 16.35 -15.16
CA LEU A 166 13.40 15.11 -14.39
C LEU A 166 13.56 13.91 -15.34
N ASN A 167 14.44 12.97 -14.99
CA ASN A 167 14.75 11.77 -15.78
C ASN A 167 13.53 10.87 -16.07
N HIS A 168 12.44 11.04 -15.33
CA HIS A 168 11.18 10.28 -15.48
C HIS A 168 10.04 11.13 -16.05
N SER A 169 10.34 12.33 -16.57
CA SER A 169 9.37 13.23 -17.18
C SER A 169 9.42 13.18 -18.70
N SER A 170 8.45 13.82 -19.35
CA SER A 170 8.47 14.05 -20.80
C SER A 170 8.75 15.51 -21.11
N VAL A 171 9.62 15.77 -22.10
CA VAL A 171 9.75 17.10 -22.68
C VAL A 171 8.89 17.18 -23.93
N LYS A 172 7.95 18.12 -23.96
CA LYS A 172 7.05 18.35 -25.09
C LYS A 172 7.31 19.73 -25.69
N VAL A 173 7.42 19.77 -27.01
CA VAL A 173 7.60 21.00 -27.79
C VAL A 173 6.31 21.26 -28.55
N PHE A 174 5.74 22.44 -28.36
CA PHE A 174 4.62 22.92 -29.17
C PHE A 174 5.06 24.14 -29.97
N ILE A 175 4.69 24.19 -31.24
CA ILE A 175 4.85 25.39 -32.07
C ILE A 175 3.47 25.78 -32.59
N ASN A 176 3.03 27.00 -32.27
CA ASN A 176 1.69 27.50 -32.57
C ASN A 176 0.56 26.56 -32.11
N GLY A 177 0.78 25.83 -31.00
CA GLY A 177 -0.16 24.87 -30.45
C GLY A 177 -0.16 23.49 -31.10
N GLN A 178 0.67 23.24 -32.12
CA GLN A 178 0.89 21.91 -32.68
C GLN A 178 2.05 21.22 -31.98
N ILE A 179 1.89 19.93 -31.67
CA ILE A 179 2.98 19.13 -31.10
C ILE A 179 4.02 18.86 -32.18
N ILE A 180 5.29 19.10 -31.83
CA ILE A 180 6.43 18.85 -32.70
C ILE A 180 7.20 17.65 -32.16
N LEU A 181 7.62 16.75 -33.05
CA LEU A 181 8.34 15.55 -32.65
C LEU A 181 9.75 15.91 -32.17
N LEU A 182 9.96 15.81 -30.86
CA LEU A 182 11.28 15.93 -30.25
C LEU A 182 11.99 14.57 -30.34
N GLY A 183 13.23 14.55 -30.81
CA GLY A 183 14.02 13.31 -30.91
C GLY A 183 15.48 13.58 -31.23
N ASP A 184 16.05 12.75 -32.11
CA ASP A 184 17.41 12.93 -32.62
C ASP A 184 17.44 13.90 -33.82
N LYS A 185 18.58 13.97 -34.51
CA LYS A 185 18.74 14.83 -35.69
C LYS A 185 17.85 14.46 -36.87
N THR A 186 17.18 13.31 -36.85
CA THR A 186 16.23 12.88 -37.88
C THR A 186 14.77 13.20 -37.53
N ALA A 187 14.49 13.59 -36.28
CA ALA A 187 13.19 14.08 -35.84
C ALA A 187 12.93 15.53 -36.29
N ASP A 188 11.75 16.07 -35.98
CA ASP A 188 11.37 17.44 -36.32
C ASP A 188 12.24 18.47 -35.59
N CYS A 189 12.59 18.17 -34.34
CA CYS A 189 13.46 18.99 -33.52
C CYS A 189 14.27 18.15 -32.52
N TYR A 190 15.34 18.73 -31.98
CA TYR A 190 16.22 18.09 -30.99
C TYR A 190 16.90 19.13 -30.10
N PHE A 191 17.30 18.75 -28.89
CA PHE A 191 18.14 19.58 -28.02
C PHE A 191 19.62 19.28 -28.26
N SER A 192 20.46 20.31 -28.16
CA SER A 192 21.91 20.21 -28.31
C SER A 192 22.64 21.24 -27.46
N SER A 193 23.84 20.90 -27.02
CA SER A 193 24.74 21.78 -26.27
C SER A 193 26.01 22.16 -27.04
N ASP A 194 26.15 21.70 -28.29
CA ASP A 194 27.38 21.80 -29.08
C ASP A 194 27.17 22.47 -30.45
N GLY A 195 26.24 23.41 -30.52
CA GLY A 195 25.93 24.13 -31.76
C GLY A 195 25.12 23.30 -32.76
N GLY A 196 24.35 22.31 -32.27
CA GLY A 196 23.52 21.45 -33.10
C GLY A 196 24.29 20.29 -33.73
N VAL A 197 25.52 19.99 -33.30
CA VAL A 197 26.32 18.91 -33.87
C VAL A 197 25.78 17.55 -33.41
N THR A 198 25.53 17.39 -32.11
CA THR A 198 24.95 16.20 -31.49
C THR A 198 23.57 16.47 -30.91
N ALA A 199 22.65 15.53 -31.09
CA ALA A 199 21.35 15.56 -30.42
C ALA A 199 21.45 14.84 -29.07
N LYS A 200 20.87 15.43 -28.03
CA LYS A 200 20.79 14.85 -26.70
C LYS A 200 19.61 13.90 -26.58
N SER A 201 19.84 12.78 -25.89
CA SER A 201 18.73 11.93 -25.45
C SER A 201 17.91 12.62 -24.36
N TYR A 202 16.67 12.20 -24.12
CA TYR A 202 15.79 12.82 -23.12
C TYR A 202 16.43 12.92 -21.72
N SER A 203 17.20 11.92 -21.31
CA SER A 203 17.89 11.88 -20.01
C SER A 203 19.15 12.76 -19.93
N GLU A 204 19.62 13.27 -21.07
CA GLU A 204 20.83 14.11 -21.15
C GLU A 204 20.50 15.59 -21.35
N ILE A 205 19.23 15.92 -21.55
CA ILE A 205 18.76 17.30 -21.62
C ILE A 205 18.97 17.95 -20.25
N THR A 206 19.68 19.08 -20.25
CA THR A 206 20.02 19.87 -19.06
C THR A 206 19.69 21.33 -19.32
N SER A 207 19.46 22.10 -18.25
CA SER A 207 19.30 23.55 -18.34
C SER A 207 20.40 24.19 -19.21
N GLY A 208 19.98 25.08 -20.12
CA GLY A 208 20.87 25.76 -21.06
C GLY A 208 21.02 25.08 -22.42
N ASP A 209 20.59 23.83 -22.59
CA ASP A 209 20.58 23.18 -23.91
C ASP A 209 19.62 23.90 -24.86
N GLU A 210 20.03 24.04 -26.10
CA GLU A 210 19.30 24.78 -27.11
C GLU A 210 18.49 23.85 -28.02
N LEU A 211 17.27 24.27 -28.37
CA LEU A 211 16.40 23.59 -29.32
C LEU A 211 16.86 23.91 -30.75
N TYR A 212 17.05 22.86 -31.55
CA TYR A 212 17.33 22.93 -32.98
C TYR A 212 16.14 22.40 -33.77
N PHE A 213 15.87 23.01 -34.91
CA PHE A 213 14.71 22.72 -35.75
C PHE A 213 15.12 22.26 -37.14
N ASN A 214 14.41 21.25 -37.68
CA ASN A 214 14.71 20.64 -38.96
C ASN A 214 13.68 21.03 -40.03
N GLY A 215 13.75 22.28 -40.52
CA GLY A 215 12.69 22.85 -41.35
C GLY A 215 12.39 22.09 -42.64
N GLN A 216 13.36 21.41 -43.26
CA GLN A 216 13.08 20.57 -44.45
C GLN A 216 12.43 19.24 -44.09
N ILE A 217 12.72 18.68 -42.91
CA ILE A 217 12.08 17.45 -42.42
C ILE A 217 10.62 17.72 -42.07
N VAL A 218 10.37 18.83 -41.35
CA VAL A 218 9.01 19.24 -40.96
C VAL A 218 8.23 19.80 -42.16
N GLY A 219 8.93 20.37 -43.15
CA GLY A 219 8.36 20.92 -44.38
C GLY A 219 8.09 22.43 -44.35
N TRP A 220 8.53 23.13 -43.31
CA TRP A 220 8.42 24.57 -43.15
C TRP A 220 9.50 25.10 -42.19
N ASP A 221 9.81 26.38 -42.27
CA ASP A 221 10.79 27.06 -41.41
C ASP A 221 10.13 27.97 -40.37
N LEU A 222 10.80 28.17 -39.23
CA LEU A 222 10.36 29.10 -38.18
C LEU A 222 10.59 30.55 -38.59
N SER A 223 9.70 31.42 -38.14
CA SER A 223 9.75 32.86 -38.39
C SER A 223 9.65 33.66 -37.07
N GLU A 224 10.61 34.55 -36.84
CA GLU A 224 10.87 35.23 -35.55
C GLU A 224 9.75 36.14 -35.03
N GLN A 225 8.72 36.38 -35.83
CA GLN A 225 7.61 37.27 -35.48
C GLN A 225 6.25 36.58 -35.46
N THR A 226 6.16 35.32 -35.89
CA THR A 226 4.89 34.59 -36.00
C THR A 226 4.85 33.34 -35.15
N ASP A 227 5.96 32.63 -35.04
CA ASP A 227 5.96 31.32 -34.41
C ASP A 227 6.25 31.41 -32.92
N ARG A 228 5.33 30.85 -32.14
CA ARG A 228 5.42 30.77 -30.68
C ARG A 228 5.71 29.35 -30.25
N ILE A 229 6.76 29.19 -29.47
CA ILE A 229 7.16 27.89 -28.91
C ILE A 229 6.75 27.80 -27.44
N ILE A 230 6.22 26.65 -27.07
CA ILE A 230 5.96 26.28 -25.68
C ILE A 230 6.72 24.99 -25.39
N LEU A 231 7.60 25.04 -24.40
CA LEU A 231 8.20 23.85 -23.80
C LEU A 231 7.39 23.48 -22.55
N ILE A 232 7.01 22.21 -22.45
CA ILE A 232 6.32 21.66 -21.27
C ILE A 232 7.11 20.46 -20.78
N TYR A 233 7.55 20.51 -19.53
CA TYR A 233 8.34 19.47 -18.87
C TYR A 233 8.18 19.56 -17.35
N GLU A 234 8.69 18.58 -16.61
CA GLU A 234 8.71 18.62 -15.14
C GLU A 234 10.15 18.82 -14.66
N ALA A 235 10.35 19.72 -13.69
CA ALA A 235 11.65 20.01 -13.12
C ALA A 235 11.54 20.41 -11.65
N ASP A 236 12.68 20.38 -10.94
CA ASP A 236 12.79 20.99 -9.62
C ASP A 236 12.95 22.51 -9.78
N VAL A 237 12.00 23.27 -9.22
CA VAL A 237 11.90 24.73 -9.33
C VAL A 237 11.73 25.34 -7.95
#